data_AF-A0A1I2SA28-F1
#
_entry.id   AF-A0A1I2SA28-F1
#
_cell.length_a   1.000
_cell.length_b   1.000
_cell.length_c   1.000
_cell.angle_alpha   90.00
_cell.angle_beta   90.00
_cell.angle_gamma   90.00
#
_symmetry.space_group_name_H-M   'P 1'
#
loop_
_entity.id
_entity.type
_entity.pdbx_description
1 polymer ?
#
loop_
_entity_poly.entity_id
_entity_poly.type
_entity_poly.pdbx_seq_one_letter_code
_entity_poly.pdbx_strand_id
1 'polypeptide(L)'
;MSSIDNPFELQTYFDKSLQELGITLPNKIEAAKVLLRYYLGKIIAHPESALEVMRSVDNDVYHKVNWLNELGVKEKKFVGEELGLERLYTWYRELQDFEDEGMLLYYNDLPKEKQKQKFNEHLVEEAKVLKIKIDNEISLYNT
;
A
#
# COMPACT_ATOMS: atom_id res chain seq x y z
N MET A 1 17.53 36.29 -1.92
CA MET A 1 16.54 35.23 -1.64
C MET A 1 15.75 35.68 -0.42
N SER A 2 14.58 36.28 -0.62
CA SER A 2 13.83 36.96 0.45
C SER A 2 12.72 36.08 1.02
N SER A 3 12.77 35.93 2.35
CA SER A 3 11.65 35.87 3.30
C SER A 3 10.30 35.29 2.83
N ILE A 4 10.05 34.05 3.26
CA ILE A 4 8.73 33.42 3.49
C ILE A 4 7.83 33.43 2.24
N ASP A 5 7.99 32.41 1.39
CA ASP A 5 7.00 32.12 0.35
C ASP A 5 5.61 32.02 0.99
N ASN A 6 4.69 32.87 0.54
CA ASN A 6 3.31 32.86 1.01
C ASN A 6 2.66 31.53 0.59
N PRO A 7 2.24 30.66 1.53
CA PRO A 7 1.65 29.36 1.20
C PRO A 7 0.46 29.45 0.23
N PHE A 8 -0.27 30.57 0.28
CA PHE A 8 -1.39 30.85 -0.62
C PHE A 8 -0.93 31.10 -2.06
N GLU A 9 0.18 31.83 -2.25
CA GLU A 9 0.74 32.09 -3.59
C GLU A 9 1.31 30.80 -4.18
N LEU A 10 2.02 30.00 -3.37
CA LEU A 10 2.52 28.69 -3.79
C LEU A 10 1.39 27.77 -4.25
N GLN A 11 0.30 27.67 -3.48
CA GLN A 11 -0.87 26.88 -3.87
C GLN A 11 -1.48 27.40 -5.17
N THR A 12 -1.61 28.72 -5.31
CA THR A 12 -2.17 29.33 -6.52
C THR A 12 -1.31 29.05 -7.76
N TYR A 13 0.02 29.12 -7.64
CA TYR A 13 0.92 28.78 -8.74
C TYR A 13 0.85 27.31 -9.09
N PHE A 14 0.80 26.43 -8.09
CA PHE A 14 0.66 24.99 -8.29
C PHE A 14 -0.64 24.64 -9.02
N ASP A 15 -1.77 25.18 -8.57
CA ASP A 15 -3.09 24.93 -9.17
C ASP A 15 -3.17 25.43 -10.62
N LYS A 16 -2.59 26.61 -10.90
CA LYS A 16 -2.48 27.13 -12.27
C LYS A 16 -1.65 26.22 -13.16
N SER A 17 -0.50 25.76 -12.68
CA SER A 17 0.34 24.83 -13.43
C SER A 17 -0.38 23.51 -13.73
N LEU A 18 -1.14 22.97 -12.77
CA LEU A 18 -1.98 21.79 -13.01
C LEU A 18 -3.02 22.04 -14.10
N GLN A 19 -3.70 23.19 -14.04
CA GLN A 19 -4.70 23.57 -15.03
C GLN A 19 -4.09 23.75 -16.43
N GLU A 20 -2.96 24.45 -16.54
CA GLU A 20 -2.26 24.69 -17.82
C GLU A 20 -1.75 23.39 -18.45
N LEU A 21 -1.32 22.43 -17.63
CA LEU A 21 -0.85 21.12 -18.08
C LEU A 21 -1.99 20.13 -18.30
N GLY A 22 -3.25 20.49 -17.98
CA GLY A 22 -4.40 19.59 -18.07
C GLY A 22 -4.29 18.39 -17.14
N ILE A 23 -3.58 18.53 -16.01
CA ILE A 23 -3.37 17.44 -15.05
C ILE A 23 -4.49 17.46 -14.01
N THR A 24 -5.22 16.36 -13.92
CA THR A 24 -6.18 16.11 -12.85
C THR A 24 -5.47 15.39 -11.70
N LEU A 25 -5.56 15.93 -10.49
CA LEU A 25 -5.02 15.25 -9.31
C LEU A 25 -5.85 13.99 -9.00
N PRO A 26 -5.19 12.88 -8.62
CA PRO A 26 -5.90 11.67 -8.23
C PRO A 26 -6.71 11.91 -6.96
N ASN A 27 -7.88 11.29 -6.87
CA ASN A 27 -8.56 11.17 -5.59
C ASN A 27 -7.77 10.25 -4.64
N LYS A 28 -8.16 10.18 -3.37
CA LYS A 28 -7.38 9.42 -2.36
C LYS A 28 -7.28 7.92 -2.68
N ILE A 29 -8.31 7.33 -3.30
CA ILE A 29 -8.30 5.92 -3.71
C ILE A 29 -7.30 5.72 -4.84
N GLU A 30 -7.32 6.57 -5.86
CA GLU A 30 -6.38 6.54 -6.97
C GLU A 30 -4.93 6.76 -6.48
N ALA A 31 -4.71 7.73 -5.60
CA ALA A 31 -3.41 7.99 -5.00
C ALA A 31 -2.89 6.78 -4.21
N ALA A 32 -3.76 6.14 -3.42
CA ALA A 32 -3.41 4.91 -2.70
C ALA A 32 -3.08 3.76 -3.65
N LYS A 33 -3.82 3.57 -4.74
CA LYS A 33 -3.51 2.54 -5.76
C LYS A 33 -2.16 2.79 -6.43
N VAL A 34 -1.83 4.06 -6.72
CA VAL A 34 -0.50 4.42 -7.27
C VAL A 34 0.62 4.11 -6.26
N LEU A 35 0.45 4.45 -4.99
CA LEU A 35 1.42 4.14 -3.94
C LEU A 35 1.56 2.62 -3.73
N LEU A 36 0.44 1.90 -3.69
CA LEU A 36 0.42 0.44 -3.59
C LEU A 36 1.16 -0.19 -4.77
N ARG A 37 0.87 0.23 -6.01
CA ARG A 37 1.58 -0.26 -7.20
C ARG A 37 3.10 -0.13 -7.05
N TYR A 38 3.57 0.99 -6.52
CA TYR A 38 4.99 1.23 -6.26
C TYR A 38 5.55 0.28 -5.18
N TYR A 39 4.89 0.18 -4.03
CA TYR A 39 5.34 -0.69 -2.94
C TYR A 39 5.30 -2.18 -3.30
N LEU A 40 4.25 -2.63 -3.99
CA LEU A 40 4.16 -4.00 -4.50
C LEU A 40 5.28 -4.30 -5.49
N GLY A 41 5.64 -3.33 -6.35
CA GLY A 41 6.80 -3.43 -7.23
C GLY A 41 8.10 -3.67 -6.46
N LYS A 42 8.30 -2.96 -5.34
CA LYS A 42 9.46 -3.17 -4.46
C LYS A 42 9.45 -4.54 -3.78
N ILE A 43 8.32 -4.98 -3.24
CA ILE A 43 8.18 -6.31 -2.62
C ILE A 43 8.57 -7.41 -3.63
N ILE A 44 8.11 -7.29 -4.87
CA ILE A 44 8.37 -8.28 -5.92
C ILE A 44 9.85 -8.27 -6.35
N ALA A 45 10.45 -7.09 -6.47
CA ALA A 45 11.85 -6.95 -6.90
C ALA A 45 12.86 -7.33 -5.81
N HIS A 46 12.50 -7.09 -4.54
CA HIS A 46 13.37 -7.28 -3.37
C HIS A 46 12.63 -8.04 -2.24
N PRO A 47 12.33 -9.34 -2.42
CA PRO A 47 11.61 -10.17 -1.43
C PRO A 47 12.18 -10.12 -0.01
N GLU A 48 13.50 -9.99 0.12
CA GLU A 48 14.21 -9.90 1.39
C GLU A 48 13.81 -8.68 2.24
N SER A 49 13.34 -7.61 1.58
CA SER A 49 12.88 -6.36 2.19
C SER A 49 11.36 -6.29 2.36
N ALA A 50 10.63 -7.36 2.02
CA ALA A 50 9.17 -7.33 1.88
C ALA A 50 8.46 -6.90 3.18
N LEU A 51 8.97 -7.33 4.34
CA LEU A 51 8.44 -6.92 5.65
C LEU A 51 8.58 -5.42 5.91
N GLU A 52 9.75 -4.85 5.62
CA GLU A 52 10.01 -3.42 5.78
C GLU A 52 9.13 -2.59 4.84
N VAL A 53 9.01 -3.03 3.58
CA VAL A 53 8.13 -2.37 2.61
C VAL A 53 6.66 -2.46 3.03
N MET A 54 6.22 -3.58 3.61
CA MET A 54 4.87 -3.70 4.16
C MET A 54 4.61 -2.77 5.35
N ARG A 55 5.62 -2.46 6.18
CA ARG A 55 5.50 -1.41 7.20
C ARG A 55 5.24 -0.03 6.57
N SER A 56 5.84 0.26 5.42
CA SER A 56 5.51 1.48 4.66
C SER A 56 4.08 1.45 4.13
N VAL A 57 3.62 0.32 3.59
CA VAL A 57 2.22 0.17 3.15
C VAL A 57 1.24 0.40 4.31
N ASP A 58 1.52 -0.16 5.48
CA ASP A 58 0.70 -0.02 6.68
C ASP A 58 0.60 1.44 7.14
N ASN A 59 1.74 2.15 7.18
CA ASN A 59 1.79 3.54 7.62
C ASN A 59 1.25 4.54 6.60
N ASP A 60 1.64 4.40 5.33
CA ASP A 60 1.40 5.41 4.29
C ASP A 60 0.07 5.22 3.57
N VAL A 61 -0.48 4.01 3.59
CA VAL A 61 -1.72 3.68 2.88
C VAL A 61 -2.82 3.29 3.86
N TYR A 62 -2.60 2.25 4.66
CA TYR A 62 -3.67 1.65 5.46
C TYR A 62 -4.12 2.57 6.61
N HIS A 63 -3.18 3.10 7.38
CA HIS A 63 -3.47 3.97 8.53
C HIS A 63 -3.55 5.47 8.21
N LYS A 64 -3.06 5.91 7.04
CA LYS A 64 -2.98 7.33 6.69
C LYS A 64 -4.34 7.96 6.37
N VAL A 65 -5.26 7.17 5.83
CA VAL A 65 -6.55 7.63 5.32
C VAL A 65 -7.68 7.01 6.15
N ASN A 66 -8.68 7.82 6.51
CA ASN A 66 -9.90 7.29 7.09
C ASN A 66 -10.80 6.69 5.99
N TRP A 67 -10.49 5.45 5.61
CA TRP A 67 -11.15 4.73 4.54
C TRP A 67 -12.67 4.58 4.74
N LEU A 68 -13.19 4.59 5.98
CA LEU A 68 -14.64 4.60 6.23
C LEU A 68 -15.31 5.82 5.58
N ASN A 69 -14.69 6.99 5.75
CA ASN A 69 -15.22 8.24 5.22
C ASN A 69 -15.06 8.30 3.71
N GLU A 70 -13.90 7.87 3.19
CA GLU A 70 -13.61 7.92 1.75
C GLU A 70 -14.43 6.93 0.93
N LEU A 71 -14.75 5.76 1.49
CA LEU A 71 -15.53 4.73 0.83
C LEU A 71 -17.04 4.84 1.14
N GLY A 72 -17.43 5.75 2.04
CA GLY A 72 -18.83 5.93 2.45
C GLY A 72 -19.44 4.72 3.17
N VAL A 73 -18.61 3.82 3.70
CA VAL A 73 -19.04 2.60 4.39
C VAL A 73 -19.27 2.85 5.87
N LYS A 74 -20.39 2.36 6.40
CA LYS A 74 -20.79 2.55 7.81
C LYS A 74 -20.11 1.59 8.78
N GLU A 75 -19.54 0.50 8.29
CA GLU A 75 -18.95 -0.56 9.12
C GLU A 75 -17.46 -0.75 8.83
N LYS A 76 -16.66 -0.84 9.90
CA LYS A 76 -15.21 -1.10 9.85
C LYS A 76 -14.83 -2.45 9.23
N LYS A 77 -15.78 -3.37 9.10
CA LYS A 77 -15.50 -4.75 8.65
C LYS A 77 -14.87 -4.84 7.27
N PHE A 78 -15.03 -3.81 6.42
CA PHE A 78 -14.56 -3.79 5.03
C PHE A 78 -13.36 -2.86 4.78
N VAL A 79 -12.83 -2.22 5.83
CA VAL A 79 -11.72 -1.26 5.70
C VAL A 79 -10.40 -2.00 5.43
N GLY A 80 -9.96 -1.99 4.18
CA GLY A 80 -8.80 -2.73 3.69
C GLY A 80 -9.13 -3.69 2.56
N GLU A 81 -10.38 -4.20 2.53
CA GLU A 81 -10.84 -5.13 1.48
C GLU A 81 -10.98 -4.43 0.12
N GLU A 82 -11.40 -3.17 0.13
CA GLU A 82 -11.50 -2.35 -1.09
C GLU A 82 -10.15 -2.11 -1.79
N LEU A 83 -9.04 -2.24 -1.05
CA LEU A 83 -7.69 -2.15 -1.60
C LEU A 83 -7.07 -3.53 -1.92
N GLY A 84 -7.79 -4.62 -1.62
CA GLY A 84 -7.33 -6.00 -1.86
C GLY A 84 -6.13 -6.42 -1.02
N LEU A 85 -5.95 -5.83 0.17
CA LEU A 85 -4.76 -6.00 1.01
C LEU A 85 -4.84 -7.18 1.99
N GLU A 86 -6.00 -7.80 2.15
CA GLU A 86 -6.31 -8.78 3.20
C GLU A 86 -5.28 -9.91 3.25
N ARG A 87 -4.98 -10.48 2.07
CA ARG A 87 -4.05 -11.62 1.97
C ARG A 87 -2.60 -11.20 2.22
N LEU A 88 -2.21 -10.00 1.81
CA LEU A 88 -0.91 -9.43 2.16
C LEU A 88 -0.80 -9.24 3.67
N TYR A 89 -1.85 -8.75 4.32
CA TYR A 89 -1.87 -8.55 5.77
C TYR A 89 -1.79 -9.85 6.54
N THR A 90 -2.39 -10.94 6.05
CA THR A 90 -2.22 -12.27 6.67
C THR A 90 -0.74 -12.62 6.81
N TRP A 91 0.02 -12.56 5.72
CA TRP A 91 1.44 -12.94 5.74
C TRP A 91 2.33 -11.90 6.42
N TYR A 92 1.98 -10.62 6.31
CA TYR A 92 2.64 -9.55 7.05
C TYR A 92 2.53 -9.74 8.56
N ARG A 93 1.34 -10.11 9.07
CA ARG A 93 1.13 -10.39 10.50
C ARG A 93 1.99 -11.57 10.99
N GLU A 94 2.02 -12.67 10.25
CA GLU A 94 2.88 -13.81 10.60
C GLU A 94 4.37 -13.43 10.61
N LEU A 95 4.82 -12.57 9.69
CA LEU A 95 6.19 -12.06 9.69
C LEU A 95 6.48 -11.11 10.87
N GLN A 96 5.49 -10.30 11.29
CA GLN A 96 5.61 -9.48 12.51
C GLN A 96 5.70 -10.37 13.74
N ASP A 97 4.79 -11.34 13.89
CA ASP A 97 4.79 -12.29 15.00
C ASP A 97 6.10 -13.10 15.01
N PHE A 98 6.67 -13.41 13.85
CA PHE A 98 7.99 -14.04 13.76
C PHE A 98 9.10 -13.15 14.35
N GLU A 99 9.14 -11.86 14.03
CA GLU A 99 10.14 -10.92 14.56
C GLU A 99 9.96 -10.64 16.06
N ASP A 100 8.72 -10.62 16.53
CA ASP A 100 8.37 -10.34 17.93
C ASP A 100 8.43 -11.60 18.83
N GLU A 101 8.91 -12.73 18.29
CA GLU A 101 8.91 -14.05 18.94
C GLU A 101 7.51 -14.50 19.43
N GLY A 102 6.48 -14.02 18.74
CA GLY A 102 5.08 -14.36 18.96
C GLY A 102 4.70 -15.78 18.53
N MET A 103 3.41 -16.06 18.66
CA MET A 103 2.83 -17.34 18.24
C MET A 103 2.57 -17.34 16.73
N LEU A 104 3.12 -18.33 16.03
CA LEU A 104 2.90 -18.52 14.59
C LEU A 104 1.73 -19.46 14.34
N LEU A 105 0.85 -19.12 13.39
CA LEU A 105 -0.37 -19.89 13.13
C LEU A 105 -0.18 -20.96 12.05
N TYR A 106 0.78 -20.77 11.15
CA TYR A 106 0.98 -21.60 9.97
C TYR A 106 2.37 -22.26 9.95
N TYR A 107 2.47 -23.40 9.23
CA TYR A 107 3.71 -24.18 9.05
C TYR A 107 4.42 -24.59 10.35
N ASN A 108 3.66 -24.81 11.42
CA ASN A 108 4.17 -25.21 12.74
C ASN A 108 4.95 -26.54 12.75
N ASP A 109 4.82 -27.34 11.68
CA ASP A 109 5.57 -28.56 11.43
C ASP A 109 6.99 -28.32 10.88
N LEU A 110 7.29 -27.10 10.40
CA LEU A 110 8.59 -26.74 9.82
C LEU A 110 9.51 -26.06 10.85
N PRO A 111 10.84 -26.11 10.68
CA PRO A 111 11.76 -25.25 11.42
C PRO A 111 11.49 -23.76 11.17
N LYS A 112 11.67 -22.91 12.20
CA LYS A 112 11.39 -21.46 12.16
C LYS A 112 11.90 -20.76 10.89
N GLU A 113 13.16 -20.97 10.51
CA GLU A 113 13.73 -20.35 9.31
C GLU A 113 12.97 -20.71 8.02
N LYS A 114 12.48 -21.95 7.91
CA LYS A 114 11.67 -22.38 6.77
C LYS A 114 10.26 -21.80 6.80
N GLN A 115 9.70 -21.57 8.00
CA GLN A 115 8.41 -20.87 8.15
C GLN A 115 8.53 -19.44 7.65
N LYS A 116 9.56 -18.70 8.08
CA LYS A 116 9.84 -17.33 7.60
C LYS A 116 9.99 -17.29 6.08
N GLN A 117 10.73 -18.23 5.52
CA GLN A 117 10.88 -18.32 4.07
C GLN A 117 9.52 -18.49 3.38
N LYS A 118 8.65 -19.37 3.89
CA LYS A 118 7.30 -19.59 3.35
C LYS A 118 6.41 -18.36 3.46
N PHE A 119 6.45 -17.65 4.58
CA PHE A 119 5.68 -16.41 4.75
C PHE A 119 6.12 -15.35 3.75
N ASN A 120 7.43 -15.17 3.54
CA ASN A 120 7.95 -14.25 2.52
C ASN A 120 7.56 -14.67 1.10
N GLU A 121 7.64 -15.96 0.77
CA GLU A 121 7.20 -16.49 -0.53
C GLU A 121 5.73 -16.12 -0.80
N HIS A 122 4.85 -16.39 0.15
CA HIS A 122 3.43 -16.09 0.01
C HIS A 122 3.12 -14.59 -0.02
N LEU A 123 3.82 -13.77 0.78
CA LEU A 123 3.69 -12.33 0.72
C LEU A 123 4.03 -11.79 -0.68
N VAL A 124 5.09 -12.30 -1.30
CA VAL A 124 5.49 -11.93 -2.66
C VAL A 124 4.50 -12.43 -3.71
N GLU A 125 3.96 -13.65 -3.56
CA GLU A 125 2.94 -14.18 -4.46
C GLU A 125 1.67 -13.32 -4.45
N GLU A 126 1.15 -13.00 -3.26
CA GLU A 126 -0.01 -12.13 -3.10
C GLU A 126 0.27 -10.72 -3.62
N ALA A 127 1.51 -10.21 -3.46
CA ALA A 127 1.91 -8.92 -4.02
C ALA A 127 1.85 -8.90 -5.55
N LYS A 128 2.26 -9.99 -6.22
CA LYS A 128 2.15 -10.12 -7.69
C LYS A 128 0.70 -10.10 -8.13
N VAL A 129 -0.16 -10.86 -7.46
CA VAL A 129 -1.59 -10.94 -7.77
C VAL A 129 -2.24 -9.57 -7.63
N LEU A 130 -2.03 -8.90 -6.49
CA LEU A 130 -2.62 -7.59 -6.25
C LEU A 130 -2.08 -6.54 -7.24
N LYS A 131 -0.79 -6.57 -7.55
CA LYS A 131 -0.19 -5.63 -8.51
C LYS A 131 -0.84 -5.73 -9.89
N ILE A 132 -1.11 -6.94 -10.37
CA ILE A 132 -1.80 -7.16 -11.66
C ILE A 132 -3.20 -6.56 -11.61
N LYS A 133 -3.95 -6.77 -10.52
CA LYS A 133 -5.28 -6.19 -10.33
C LYS A 133 -5.22 -4.65 -10.39
N ILE A 134 -4.31 -4.03 -9.64
CA ILE A 134 -4.13 -2.57 -9.62
C ILE A 134 -3.68 -2.03 -10.98
N ASP A 135 -2.75 -2.69 -11.66
CA ASP A 135 -2.28 -2.29 -13.00
C ASP A 135 -3.44 -2.26 -14.01
N ASN A 136 -4.32 -3.26 -13.96
CA ASN A 136 -5.51 -3.32 -14.81
C ASN A 136 -6.49 -2.19 -14.49
N GLU A 137 -6.75 -1.93 -13.21
CA GLU A 137 -7.64 -0.85 -12.78
C GLU A 137 -7.11 0.52 -13.21
N ILE A 138 -5.81 0.81 -12.99
CA ILE A 138 -5.20 2.09 -13.39
C ILE A 138 -5.23 2.27 -14.92
N SER A 139 -5.03 1.19 -15.69
CA SER A 139 -5.05 1.27 -17.16
C SER A 139 -6.43 1.66 -17.70
N LEU A 140 -7.52 1.22 -17.05
CA LEU A 140 -8.89 1.57 -17.43
C LEU A 140 -9.20 3.06 -17.28
N TYR A 141 -8.56 3.76 -16.33
CA TYR A 141 -8.76 5.21 -16.11
C TYR A 141 -8.00 6.09 -17.11
N ASN A 142 -7.06 5.53 -17.88
CA ASN A 142 -6.24 6.28 -18.86
C ASN A 142 -6.73 6.14 -20.32
N THR A 143 -7.97 5.65 -20.51
CA THR A 143 -8.65 5.51 -21.81
C THR A 143 -9.84 6.43 -21.90
#